data_AF-A0A9E6WGF1-F1
#
_entry.id   AF-A0A9E6WGF1-F1
#
_cell.length_a   1.000
_cell.length_b   1.000
_cell.length_c   1.000
_cell.angle_alpha   90.00
_cell.angle_beta   90.00
_cell.angle_gamma   90.00
#
_symmetry.space_group_name_H-M   'P 1'
#
loop_
_entity.id
_entity.type
_entity.pdbx_description
1 polymer ?
#
loop_
_entity_poly.entity_id
_entity_poly.type
_entity_poly.pdbx_seq_one_letter_code
_entity_poly.pdbx_strand_id
1 'polypeptide(L)'
;MTRRRATILSHWAAFLLLILLLAGGPSPVLAWGYVAASGLMCALALVLGLLNGPGPKLTGAMRALHPWQSRGMYVVLGLTGLATLGHLLGRWPFDLPLERLWFVALSLSSLHAVFHLWRHTALGDGALRRITPRTLHGIL
;
A
#
# COMPACT_ATOMS: atom_id res chain seq x y z
N MET A 1 3.65 -13.00 15.79
CA MET A 1 4.04 -11.87 14.91
C MET A 1 3.47 -10.57 15.49
N THR A 2 4.22 -9.47 15.58
CA THR A 2 3.65 -8.20 16.10
C THR A 2 2.83 -7.49 15.00
N ARG A 3 1.79 -6.73 15.39
CA ARG A 3 0.99 -5.91 14.45
C ARG A 3 1.86 -5.10 13.49
N ARG A 4 2.88 -4.42 14.03
CA ARG A 4 3.82 -3.62 13.23
C ARG A 4 4.56 -4.47 12.18
N ARG A 5 5.06 -5.65 12.55
CA ARG A 5 5.75 -6.55 11.60
C ARG A 5 4.80 -7.03 10.52
N ALA A 6 3.57 -7.42 10.88
CA ALA A 6 2.56 -7.84 9.92
C ALA A 6 2.26 -6.73 8.90
N THR A 7 1.99 -5.50 9.37
CA THR A 7 1.75 -4.35 8.48
C THR A 7 2.93 -4.05 7.55
N ILE A 8 4.17 -4.08 8.05
CA ILE A 8 5.36 -3.86 7.21
C ILE A 8 5.49 -4.95 6.15
N LEU A 9 5.39 -6.22 6.54
CA LEU A 9 5.52 -7.34 5.61
C LEU A 9 4.42 -7.30 4.54
N SER A 10 3.16 -7.12 4.95
CA SER A 10 2.04 -7.02 4.01
C SER A 10 2.18 -5.82 3.07
N HIS A 11 2.65 -4.67 3.56
CA HIS A 11 2.86 -3.48 2.73
C HIS A 11 3.87 -3.73 1.60
N TRP A 12 5.06 -4.23 1.95
CA TRP A 12 6.11 -4.50 0.96
C TRP A 12 5.76 -5.68 0.06
N ALA A 13 5.14 -6.73 0.60
CA ALA A 13 4.66 -7.86 -0.21
C ALA A 13 3.62 -7.38 -1.24
N ALA A 14 2.60 -6.63 -0.82
CA ALA A 14 1.57 -6.12 -1.72
C ALA A 14 2.18 -5.23 -2.82
N PHE A 15 3.13 -4.34 -2.48
CA PHE A 15 3.79 -3.49 -3.45
C PHE A 15 4.61 -4.29 -4.49
N LEU A 16 5.43 -5.25 -4.04
CA LEU A 16 6.22 -6.09 -4.96
C LEU A 16 5.34 -6.97 -5.83
N LEU A 17 4.30 -7.59 -5.25
CA LEU A 17 3.36 -8.42 -5.99
C LEU A 17 2.58 -7.61 -7.03
N LEU A 18 2.21 -6.36 -6.72
CA LEU A 18 1.57 -5.46 -7.67
C LEU A 18 2.48 -5.18 -8.88
N ILE A 19 3.77 -4.92 -8.65
CA ILE A 19 4.76 -4.73 -9.73
C ILE A 19 4.87 -5.99 -10.59
N LEU A 20 4.99 -7.17 -9.97
CA LEU A 20 5.12 -8.44 -10.69
C LEU A 20 3.86 -8.78 -11.49
N LEU A 21 2.67 -8.52 -10.95
CA LEU A 21 1.39 -8.68 -11.66
C LEU A 21 1.29 -7.75 -12.86
N LEU A 22 1.71 -6.49 -12.71
CA LEU A 22 1.70 -5.55 -13.83
C LEU A 22 2.69 -5.93 -14.93
N ALA A 23 3.86 -6.47 -14.56
CA ALA A 23 4.90 -6.87 -15.50
C ALA A 23 4.60 -8.21 -16.20
N GLY A 24 4.02 -9.18 -15.48
CA GLY A 24 3.83 -10.55 -15.95
C GLY A 24 2.38 -10.96 -16.22
N GLY A 25 1.42 -10.07 -15.96
CA GLY A 25 -0.02 -10.36 -16.08
C GLY A 25 -0.59 -11.13 -14.88
N PRO A 26 -1.88 -11.55 -14.96
CA PRO A 26 -2.64 -12.18 -13.87
C PRO A 26 -2.22 -13.63 -13.56
N SER A 27 -0.96 -13.87 -13.22
CA SER A 27 -0.52 -15.17 -12.71
C SER A 27 -1.33 -15.54 -11.45
N PRO A 28 -2.01 -16.70 -11.41
CA PRO A 28 -2.86 -17.07 -10.27
C PRO A 28 -2.12 -17.09 -8.94
N VAL A 29 -0.85 -17.53 -8.94
CA VAL A 29 -0.01 -17.58 -7.73
C VAL A 29 0.28 -16.18 -7.20
N LEU A 30 0.68 -15.27 -8.08
CA LEU A 30 0.97 -13.87 -7.71
C LEU A 30 -0.30 -13.15 -7.28
N ALA A 31 -1.41 -13.40 -7.96
CA ALA A 31 -2.71 -12.79 -7.69
C ALA A 31 -3.26 -13.22 -6.32
N TRP A 32 -3.19 -14.51 -5.97
CA TRP A 32 -3.56 -14.98 -4.62
C TRP A 32 -2.65 -14.40 -3.55
N GLY A 33 -1.35 -14.31 -3.81
CA GLY A 33 -0.41 -13.62 -2.92
C GLY A 33 -0.81 -12.16 -2.70
N TYR A 34 -1.16 -11.44 -3.78
CA TYR A 34 -1.56 -10.03 -3.71
C TYR A 34 -2.85 -9.85 -2.91
N VAL A 35 -3.85 -10.71 -3.15
CA VAL A 35 -5.11 -10.73 -2.40
C VAL A 35 -4.86 -10.97 -0.91
N ALA A 36 -4.01 -11.93 -0.56
CA ALA A 36 -3.69 -12.23 0.83
C ALA A 36 -2.96 -11.04 1.51
N ALA A 37 -1.97 -10.45 0.85
CA ALA A 37 -1.20 -9.33 1.40
C ALA A 37 -2.04 -8.06 1.55
N SER A 38 -2.79 -7.69 0.51
CA SER A 38 -3.67 -6.51 0.51
C SER A 38 -4.83 -6.69 1.48
N GLY A 39 -5.46 -7.87 1.48
CA GLY A 39 -6.53 -8.24 2.41
C GLY A 39 -6.09 -8.20 3.86
N LEU A 40 -4.93 -8.79 4.19
CA LEU A 40 -4.39 -8.76 5.55
C LEU A 40 -4.09 -7.33 6.01
N MET A 41 -3.47 -6.51 5.15
CA MET A 41 -3.18 -5.11 5.49
C MET A 41 -4.47 -4.32 5.76
N CYS A 42 -5.48 -4.45 4.91
CA CYS A 42 -6.78 -3.82 5.09
C CYS A 42 -7.49 -4.32 6.36
N ALA A 43 -7.49 -5.63 6.63
CA ALA A 43 -8.09 -6.20 7.84
C ALA A 43 -7.44 -5.66 9.12
N LEU A 44 -6.10 -5.59 9.16
CA LEU A 44 -5.37 -4.99 10.28
C LEU A 44 -5.78 -3.53 10.50
N ALA A 45 -5.95 -2.76 9.43
CA ALA A 45 -6.36 -1.36 9.51
C ALA A 45 -7.80 -1.18 9.99
N LEU A 46 -8.73 -2.04 9.54
CA LEU A 46 -10.13 -2.00 9.95
C LEU A 46 -10.31 -2.41 11.41
N VAL A 47 -9.62 -3.48 11.85
CA VAL A 47 -9.80 -4.06 13.19
C VAL A 47 -8.99 -3.34 14.25
N LEU A 48 -7.74 -2.97 13.95
CA LEU A 48 -6.80 -2.41 14.94
C LEU A 48 -6.55 -0.91 14.72
N GLY A 49 -7.13 -0.33 13.68
CA GLY A 49 -6.88 1.03 13.25
C GLY A 49 -5.63 1.18 12.38
N LEU A 50 -5.39 2.41 11.95
CA LEU A 50 -4.29 2.80 11.08
C LEU A 50 -3.00 3.03 11.89
N LEU A 51 -1.88 2.43 11.49
CA LEU A 51 -0.55 2.62 12.12
C LEU A 51 0.21 3.86 11.60
N ASN A 52 -0.41 4.60 10.70
CA ASN A 52 0.09 5.83 10.10
C ASN A 52 -0.32 7.05 10.94
N GLY A 53 0.47 8.12 10.81
CA GLY A 53 0.19 9.40 11.46
C GLY A 53 1.09 10.48 10.91
N PRO A 54 0.67 11.76 10.97
CA PRO A 54 1.51 12.85 10.53
C PRO A 54 2.79 12.89 11.38
N GLY A 55 3.90 13.29 10.77
CA GLY A 55 5.15 13.49 11.49
C GLY A 55 5.07 14.73 12.38
N PRO A 56 5.96 14.86 13.37
CA PRO A 56 5.98 16.04 14.24
C PRO A 56 6.21 17.34 13.46
N LYS A 57 6.95 17.28 12.35
CA LYS A 57 7.30 18.43 11.50
C LYS A 57 6.33 18.70 10.35
N LEU A 58 5.32 17.84 10.16
CA LEU A 58 4.30 18.06 9.14
C LEU A 58 3.23 19.00 9.68
N THR A 59 3.05 20.17 9.06
CA THR A 59 2.15 21.24 9.51
C THR A 59 1.17 21.69 8.41
N GLY A 60 0.25 22.61 8.76
CA GLY A 60 -0.67 23.25 7.82
C GLY A 60 -1.58 22.28 7.04
N ALA A 61 -1.87 22.62 5.79
CA ALA A 61 -2.74 21.84 4.91
C ALA A 61 -2.25 20.40 4.69
N MET A 62 -0.93 20.19 4.59
CA MET A 62 -0.35 18.85 4.41
C MET A 62 -0.61 17.95 5.62
N ARG A 63 -0.58 18.51 6.84
CA ARG A 63 -0.95 17.77 8.06
C ARG A 63 -2.43 17.39 8.07
N ALA A 64 -3.30 18.32 7.66
CA ALA A 64 -4.74 18.11 7.62
C ALA A 64 -5.15 17.04 6.58
N LEU A 65 -4.47 17.01 5.43
CA LEU A 65 -4.73 16.05 4.35
C LEU A 65 -4.14 14.66 4.59
N HIS A 66 -3.09 14.53 5.41
CA HIS A 66 -2.39 13.26 5.64
C HIS A 66 -3.29 12.06 6.01
N PRO A 67 -4.28 12.19 6.93
CA PRO A 67 -5.17 11.08 7.25
C PRO A 67 -6.00 10.61 6.05
N TRP A 68 -6.46 11.56 5.22
CA TRP A 68 -7.25 11.28 4.02
C TRP A 68 -6.42 10.61 2.95
N GLN A 69 -5.19 11.08 2.71
CA GLN A 69 -4.25 10.41 1.81
C GLN A 69 -4.05 8.95 2.22
N SER A 70 -3.81 8.70 3.51
CA SER A 70 -3.59 7.33 3.99
C SER A 70 -4.84 6.47 3.81
N ARG A 71 -6.03 6.97 4.18
CA ARG A 71 -7.30 6.25 3.99
C ARG A 71 -7.57 5.96 2.52
N GLY A 72 -7.31 6.92 1.64
CA GLY A 72 -7.42 6.76 0.19
C GLY A 72 -6.54 5.62 -0.33
N MET A 73 -5.29 5.52 0.14
CA MET A 73 -4.42 4.40 -0.24
C MET A 73 -4.94 3.04 0.22
N TYR A 74 -5.55 2.95 1.41
CA TYR A 74 -6.18 1.70 1.86
C TYR A 74 -7.43 1.36 1.05
N VAL A 75 -8.22 2.36 0.61
CA VAL A 75 -9.34 2.13 -0.31
C VAL A 75 -8.83 1.60 -1.65
N VAL A 76 -7.79 2.21 -2.22
CA VAL A 76 -7.16 1.74 -3.47
C VAL A 76 -6.66 0.31 -3.32
N LEU A 77 -5.94 0.01 -2.24
CA LEU A 77 -5.43 -1.33 -1.93
C LEU A 77 -6.57 -2.34 -1.79
N GLY A 78 -7.64 -2.00 -1.05
CA GLY A 78 -8.81 -2.85 -0.86
C GLY A 78 -9.57 -3.11 -2.17
N LEU A 79 -9.85 -2.07 -2.96
CA LEU A 79 -10.56 -2.19 -4.23
C LEU A 79 -9.79 -3.03 -5.23
N THR A 80 -8.48 -2.81 -5.37
CA THR A 80 -7.65 -3.63 -6.28
C THR A 80 -7.48 -5.06 -5.79
N GLY A 81 -7.39 -5.28 -4.47
CA GLY A 81 -7.41 -6.63 -3.89
C GLY A 81 -8.73 -7.36 -4.18
N LEU A 82 -9.87 -6.70 -3.98
CA LEU A 82 -11.19 -7.27 -4.27
C LEU A 82 -11.42 -7.51 -5.76
N ALA A 83 -10.97 -6.62 -6.63
CA ALA A 83 -11.03 -6.82 -8.08
C ALA A 83 -10.21 -8.04 -8.51
N THR A 84 -8.99 -8.18 -7.97
CA THR A 84 -8.12 -9.33 -8.23
C THR A 84 -8.74 -10.63 -7.72
N LEU A 85 -9.34 -10.62 -6.53
CA LEU A 85 -10.09 -11.77 -6.01
C LEU A 85 -11.30 -12.11 -6.89
N GLY A 86 -12.06 -11.10 -7.30
CA GLY A 86 -13.20 -11.28 -8.21
C GLY A 86 -12.78 -11.95 -9.52
N HIS A 87 -11.66 -11.53 -10.10
CA HIS A 87 -11.10 -12.16 -11.30
C HIS A 87 -10.69 -13.62 -11.07
N LEU A 88 -9.98 -13.91 -9.97
CA LEU A 88 -9.61 -15.28 -9.60
C LEU A 88 -10.81 -16.21 -9.41
N LEU A 89 -11.93 -15.66 -8.95
CA LEU A 89 -13.18 -16.39 -8.76
C LEU A 89 -14.07 -16.44 -10.01
N GLY A 90 -13.65 -15.83 -11.13
CA GLY A 90 -14.48 -15.72 -12.33
C GLY A 90 -15.71 -14.82 -12.17
N ARG A 91 -15.67 -13.88 -11.21
CA ARG A 91 -16.78 -13.00 -10.80
C ARG A 91 -16.49 -11.52 -11.00
N TRP A 92 -15.44 -11.17 -11.73
CA TRP A 92 -15.17 -9.77 -12.07
C TRP A 92 -16.21 -9.28 -13.10
N PRO A 93 -17.12 -8.37 -12.74
CA PRO A 93 -18.30 -8.08 -13.57
C PRO A 93 -18.07 -6.93 -14.56
N PHE A 94 -16.89 -6.32 -14.56
CA PHE A 94 -16.61 -5.13 -15.36
C PHE A 94 -15.73 -5.49 -16.56
N ASP A 95 -16.02 -4.87 -17.70
CA ASP A 95 -15.16 -4.90 -18.89
C ASP A 95 -13.95 -3.95 -18.76
N LEU A 96 -13.37 -3.93 -17.55
CA LEU A 96 -12.19 -3.14 -17.23
C LEU A 96 -11.02 -4.10 -17.01
N PRO A 97 -9.96 -4.03 -17.84
CA PRO A 97 -8.77 -4.85 -17.65
C PRO A 97 -8.13 -4.59 -16.28
N LEU A 98 -7.79 -5.66 -15.55
CA LEU A 98 -7.19 -5.57 -14.22
C LEU A 98 -5.88 -4.80 -14.23
N GLU A 99 -5.12 -4.90 -15.31
CA GLU A 99 -3.83 -4.24 -15.51
C GLU A 99 -3.98 -2.72 -15.39
N ARG A 100 -5.11 -2.16 -15.86
CA ARG A 100 -5.39 -0.72 -15.72
C ARG A 100 -5.60 -0.34 -14.26
N LEU A 101 -6.31 -1.18 -13.48
CA LEU A 101 -6.50 -0.96 -12.04
C LEU A 101 -5.18 -1.06 -11.28
N TRP A 102 -4.36 -2.06 -11.61
CA TRP A 102 -3.04 -2.23 -11.01
C TRP A 102 -2.11 -1.08 -11.36
N PHE A 103 -2.14 -0.59 -12.61
CA PHE A 103 -1.37 0.57 -13.04
C PHE A 103 -1.76 1.84 -12.27
N VAL A 104 -3.07 2.08 -12.09
CA VAL A 104 -3.56 3.20 -11.27
C VAL A 104 -3.11 3.06 -9.82
N ALA A 105 -3.23 1.88 -9.23
CA ALA A 105 -2.76 1.63 -7.86
C ALA A 105 -1.25 1.83 -7.71
N LEU A 106 -0.45 1.38 -8.68
CA LEU A 106 0.99 1.59 -8.69
C LEU A 106 1.33 3.08 -8.83
N SER A 107 0.63 3.81 -9.70
CA SER A 107 0.83 5.25 -9.89
C SER A 107 0.54 6.03 -8.61
N LEU A 108 -0.59 5.75 -7.94
CA LEU A 108 -0.93 6.36 -6.67
C LEU A 108 0.05 5.96 -5.55
N SER A 109 0.49 4.71 -5.55
CA SER A 109 1.51 4.22 -4.60
C SER A 109 2.85 4.92 -4.79
N SER A 110 3.25 5.21 -6.04
CA SER A 110 4.46 5.96 -6.35
C SER A 110 4.38 7.40 -5.84
N LEU A 111 3.26 8.10 -6.09
CA LEU A 111 3.04 9.45 -5.54
C LEU A 111 3.06 9.45 -4.00
N HIS A 112 2.43 8.45 -3.37
CA HIS A 112 2.47 8.25 -1.93
C HIS A 112 3.90 8.01 -1.41
N ALA A 113 4.68 7.16 -2.09
CA ALA A 113 6.07 6.89 -1.75
C ALA A 113 6.95 8.14 -1.87
N VAL A 114 6.81 8.92 -2.97
CA VAL A 114 7.53 10.19 -3.17
C VAL A 114 7.21 11.18 -2.06
N PHE A 115 5.94 11.32 -1.67
CA PHE A 115 5.57 12.17 -0.54
C PHE A 115 6.25 11.75 0.77
N HIS A 116 6.30 10.45 1.07
CA HIS A 116 6.95 9.95 2.27
C HIS A 116 8.47 10.04 2.22
N LEU A 117 9.07 9.90 1.03
CA LEU A 117 10.49 10.15 0.81
C LEU A 117 10.82 11.62 1.06
N TRP A 118 10.06 12.56 0.47
CA TRP A 118 10.21 13.99 0.72
C TRP A 118 10.07 14.34 2.20
N ARG A 119 9.09 13.77 2.92
CA ARG A 119 8.96 13.97 4.37
C ARG A 119 10.20 13.49 5.14
N HIS A 120 10.74 12.36 4.72
CA HIS A 120 11.93 11.79 5.36
C HIS A 120 13.18 12.63 5.08
N THR A 121 13.40 13.08 3.84
CA THR A 121 14.62 13.79 3.44
C THR A 121 14.55 15.30 3.69
N ALA A 122 13.46 15.97 3.31
CA ALA A 122 13.33 17.42 3.41
C ALA A 122 12.84 17.88 4.80
N LEU A 123 11.87 17.18 5.40
CA LEU A 123 11.43 17.51 6.75
C LEU A 123 12.28 16.83 7.82
N GLY A 124 12.87 15.67 7.55
CA GLY A 124 13.60 14.91 8.56
C GLY A 124 12.68 14.46 9.70
N ASP A 125 11.46 14.02 9.38
CA ASP A 125 10.44 13.59 10.35
C ASP A 125 10.42 12.07 10.60
N GLY A 126 11.32 11.33 9.94
CA GLY A 126 11.48 9.88 10.06
C GLY A 126 10.30 9.05 9.54
N ALA A 127 9.42 9.63 8.71
CA ALA A 127 8.23 8.94 8.22
C ALA A 127 8.54 7.58 7.59
N LEU A 128 9.59 7.51 6.75
CA LEU A 128 9.91 6.32 5.97
C LEU A 128 10.39 5.15 6.85
N ARG A 129 11.05 5.43 7.97
CA ARG A 129 11.51 4.43 8.96
C ARG A 129 10.34 3.67 9.62
N ARG A 130 9.12 4.23 9.61
CA ARG A 130 7.94 3.60 10.21
C ARG A 130 7.51 2.35 9.46
N ILE A 131 7.57 2.39 8.12
CA ILE A 131 7.14 1.31 7.23
C ILE A 131 8.32 0.51 6.63
N THR A 132 9.54 1.04 6.71
CA THR A 132 10.74 0.34 6.20
C THR A 132 11.28 -0.67 7.24
N PRO A 133 11.66 -1.89 6.82
CA PRO A 133 12.37 -2.85 7.67
C PRO A 133 13.62 -2.26 8.32
N ARG A 134 13.91 -2.62 9.57
CA ARG A 134 15.05 -2.08 10.32
C ARG A 134 16.40 -2.35 9.64
N THR A 135 16.53 -3.47 8.94
CA THR A 135 17.74 -3.83 8.19
C THR A 135 18.06 -2.85 7.06
N LEU A 136 17.06 -2.12 6.55
CA LEU A 136 17.22 -1.12 5.50
C LEU A 136 17.34 0.31 6.05
N HIS A 137 17.39 0.50 7.36
CA HIS A 137 17.47 1.85 7.96
C HIS A 137 18.82 2.54 7.73
N GLY A 138 19.87 1.81 7.35
CA GLY A 138 21.19 2.38 7.05
C GLY A 138 21.27 3.12 5.72
N ILE A 139 20.34 2.85 4.79
CA ILE A 139 20.26 3.50 3.48
C ILE A 139 19.21 4.64 3.46
N LEU A 140 18.62 4.96 4.61
CA LEU A 140 17.57 5.98 4.81
C LEU A 140 18.08 7.18 5.60
#